data_AF-A0A1C0TL82-F1
#
_entry.id   AF-A0A1C0TL82-F1
#
_cell.length_a   1.000
_cell.length_b   1.000
_cell.length_c   1.000
_cell.angle_alpha   90.00
_cell.angle_beta   90.00
_cell.angle_gamma   90.00
#
_symmetry.space_group_name_H-M   'P 1'
#
loop_
_entity.id
_entity.type
_entity.pdbx_description
1 polymer ?
#
loop_
_entity_poly.entity_id
_entity_poly.type
_entity_poly.pdbx_seq_one_letter_code
_entity_poly.pdbx_strand_id
1 'polypeptide(L)'
;MILYKKVLTIFLRGFVMMKRMLIAVLFTISFAGSASEYTGTIKQVVCHAETVSSVCQVMLNGTPFSESCAKENSWKYTFNGATPEGKNILSILLAAQMSGKTVGIRGLDKCTLAAGSEDLRHVYIETPK
;
A
#
# COMPACT_ATOMS: atom_id res chain seq x y z
N MET A 1 46.61 -11.63 43.59
CA MET A 1 46.24 -10.59 42.60
C MET A 1 45.98 -11.13 41.17
N ILE A 2 45.55 -12.39 41.01
CA ILE A 2 45.36 -13.03 39.68
C ILE A 2 43.89 -13.43 39.44
N LEU A 3 43.10 -13.69 40.50
CA LEU A 3 41.69 -14.07 40.39
C LEU A 3 40.78 -12.95 39.85
N TYR A 4 41.01 -11.69 40.26
CA TYR A 4 40.14 -10.56 39.87
C TYR A 4 40.20 -10.22 38.38
N LYS A 5 41.36 -10.40 37.71
CA LYS A 5 41.49 -10.14 36.27
C LYS A 5 40.68 -11.12 35.41
N LYS A 6 40.56 -12.39 35.81
CA LYS A 6 39.82 -13.41 35.03
C LYS A 6 38.30 -13.18 35.07
N VAL A 7 37.75 -12.82 36.23
CA VAL A 7 36.30 -12.56 36.41
C VAL A 7 35.88 -11.30 35.66
N LEU A 8 36.69 -10.24 35.68
CA LEU A 8 36.40 -8.99 34.99
C LEU A 8 36.41 -9.15 33.45
N THR A 9 37.29 -10.00 32.91
CA THR A 9 37.39 -10.27 31.46
C THR A 9 36.21 -11.10 30.93
N ILE A 10 35.65 -11.99 31.76
CA ILE A 10 34.46 -12.80 31.42
C ILE A 10 33.20 -11.91 31.38
N PHE A 11 33.03 -11.01 32.35
CA PHE A 11 31.92 -10.05 32.37
C PHE A 11 31.97 -9.05 31.19
N LEU A 12 33.16 -8.55 30.84
CA LEU A 12 33.34 -7.63 29.71
C LEU A 12 33.10 -8.30 28.34
N ARG A 13 33.46 -9.58 28.18
CA ARG A 13 33.16 -10.34 26.94
C ARG A 13 31.67 -10.63 26.77
N GLY A 14 30.94 -10.94 27.84
CA GLY A 14 29.49 -11.16 27.80
C GLY A 14 28.71 -9.91 27.37
N PHE A 15 29.11 -8.73 27.85
CA PHE A 15 28.46 -7.46 27.52
C PHE A 15 28.66 -7.04 26.05
N VAL A 16 29.84 -7.30 25.48
CA VAL A 16 30.15 -7.03 24.06
C VAL A 16 29.41 -8.00 23.12
N MET A 17 29.23 -9.25 23.53
CA MET A 17 28.54 -10.28 22.74
C MET A 17 27.02 -10.06 22.68
N MET A 18 26.42 -9.55 23.77
CA MET A 18 25.00 -9.18 23.84
C MET A 18 24.67 -7.94 23.00
N LYS A 19 25.60 -6.97 22.92
CA LYS A 19 25.47 -5.77 22.09
C LYS A 19 25.58 -6.07 20.59
N ARG A 20 26.36 -7.09 20.21
CA ARG A 20 26.45 -7.58 18.81
C ARG A 20 25.22 -8.38 18.38
N MET A 21 24.56 -9.09 19.30
CA MET A 21 23.28 -9.75 19.01
C MET A 21 22.13 -8.76 18.76
N LEU A 22 22.07 -7.63 19.50
CA LEU A 22 21.02 -6.63 19.30
C LEU A 22 21.04 -6.00 17.90
N ILE A 23 22.23 -5.82 17.30
CA ILE A 23 22.38 -5.23 15.96
C ILE A 23 21.93 -6.22 14.86
N ALA A 24 22.04 -7.53 15.11
CA ALA A 24 21.61 -8.56 14.14
C ALA A 24 20.08 -8.71 14.06
N VAL A 25 19.34 -8.37 15.13
CA VAL A 25 17.87 -8.47 15.19
C VAL A 25 17.17 -7.33 14.43
N LEU A 26 17.84 -6.20 14.21
CA LEU A 26 17.28 -5.05 13.48
C LEU A 26 17.14 -5.26 11.96
N PHE A 27 17.71 -6.33 11.40
CA PHE A 27 17.69 -6.60 9.96
C PHE A 27 16.59 -7.57 9.48
N THR A 28 15.77 -8.13 10.37
CA THR A 28 14.85 -9.24 10.00
C THR A 28 13.39 -8.83 9.79
N ILE A 29 13.00 -7.58 10.00
CA ILE A 29 11.63 -7.11 9.74
C ILE A 29 11.54 -6.37 8.40
N SER A 30 11.75 -7.12 7.32
CA SER A 30 11.29 -6.71 6.00
C SER A 30 9.78 -6.95 5.93
N PHE A 31 8.98 -5.92 6.19
CA PHE A 31 7.55 -5.96 5.91
C PHE A 31 7.36 -6.00 4.39
N ALA A 32 7.10 -7.20 3.85
CA ALA A 32 6.64 -7.34 2.47
C ALA A 32 5.20 -6.82 2.39
N GLY A 33 5.05 -5.52 2.10
CA GLY A 33 3.75 -4.94 1.73
C GLY A 33 3.28 -5.58 0.44
N SER A 34 2.13 -6.25 0.47
CA SER A 34 1.56 -6.94 -0.69
C SER A 34 0.56 -5.99 -1.34
N ALA A 35 1.01 -5.18 -2.30
CA ALA A 35 0.11 -4.29 -3.03
C ALA A 35 -1.01 -5.08 -3.72
N SER A 36 -2.26 -4.64 -3.54
CA SER A 36 -3.37 -5.33 -4.20
C SER A 36 -3.32 -5.14 -5.71
N GLU A 37 -3.95 -6.09 -6.40
CA GLU A 37 -4.08 -6.09 -7.85
C GLU A 37 -5.51 -6.37 -8.27
N TYR A 38 -5.97 -5.64 -9.27
CA TYR A 38 -7.25 -5.92 -9.90
C TYR A 38 -7.13 -5.90 -11.41
N THR A 39 -7.81 -6.85 -12.05
CA THR A 39 -8.05 -6.86 -13.49
C THR A 39 -9.55 -7.08 -13.72
N GLY A 40 -10.21 -6.12 -14.35
CA GLY A 40 -11.66 -6.19 -14.60
C GLY A 40 -12.25 -4.84 -14.96
N THR A 41 -13.56 -4.65 -14.78
CA THR A 41 -14.26 -3.42 -15.16
C THR A 41 -14.58 -2.53 -13.97
N ILE A 42 -14.60 -1.22 -14.21
CA ILE A 42 -15.00 -0.23 -13.21
C ILE A 42 -16.52 -0.22 -13.07
N LYS A 43 -17.01 -0.29 -11.82
CA LYS A 43 -18.44 -0.16 -11.51
C LYS A 43 -18.82 1.30 -11.37
N GLN A 44 -18.10 2.03 -10.53
CA GLN A 44 -18.39 3.43 -10.22
C GLN A 44 -17.12 4.18 -9.82
N VAL A 45 -17.05 5.46 -10.21
CA VAL A 45 -16.07 6.42 -9.69
C VAL A 45 -16.84 7.55 -9.02
N VAL A 46 -16.41 7.98 -7.84
CA VAL A 46 -16.98 9.15 -7.15
C VAL A 46 -15.85 10.07 -6.72
N CYS A 47 -16.05 11.37 -6.89
CA CYS A 47 -15.17 12.41 -6.38
C CYS A 47 -16.03 13.40 -5.59
N HIS A 48 -15.49 13.89 -4.49
CA HIS A 48 -16.18 14.88 -3.67
C HIS A 48 -15.89 16.29 -4.20
N ALA A 49 -16.76 17.24 -3.85
CA ALA A 49 -16.43 18.65 -4.01
C ALA A 49 -15.20 18.99 -3.17
N GLU A 50 -14.37 19.92 -3.64
CA GLU A 50 -13.12 20.31 -2.94
C GLU A 50 -13.37 20.76 -1.50
N THR A 51 -14.52 21.37 -1.22
CA THR A 51 -14.93 21.80 0.13
C THR A 51 -15.22 20.65 1.10
N VAL A 52 -15.40 19.43 0.60
CA VAL A 52 -15.68 18.22 1.39
C VAL A 52 -14.43 17.37 1.50
N SER A 53 -13.82 17.03 0.36
CA SER A 53 -12.60 16.23 0.29
C SER A 53 -12.01 16.29 -1.12
N SER A 54 -10.68 16.27 -1.22
CA SER A 54 -9.97 16.11 -2.49
C SER A 54 -9.94 14.64 -2.97
N VAL A 55 -10.51 13.73 -2.20
CA VAL A 55 -10.44 12.29 -2.43
C VAL A 55 -11.51 11.82 -3.42
N CYS A 56 -11.06 11.03 -4.40
CA CYS A 56 -11.89 10.23 -5.27
C CYS A 56 -11.78 8.76 -4.90
N GLN A 57 -12.87 8.01 -5.05
CA GLN A 57 -12.95 6.58 -4.75
C GLN A 57 -13.47 5.80 -5.95
N VAL A 58 -13.04 4.53 -6.02
CA VAL A 58 -13.32 3.62 -7.13
C VAL A 58 -13.96 2.34 -6.60
N MET A 59 -15.14 2.03 -7.14
CA MET A 59 -15.83 0.76 -6.94
C MET A 59 -15.64 -0.11 -8.18
N LEU A 60 -15.38 -1.39 -7.96
CA LEU A 60 -15.08 -2.37 -9.01
C LEU A 60 -16.24 -3.36 -9.16
N ASN A 61 -16.37 -3.97 -10.34
CA ASN A 61 -17.34 -5.06 -10.54
C ASN A 61 -16.83 -6.41 -10.01
N GLY A 62 -15.58 -6.47 -9.53
CA GLY A 62 -14.99 -7.66 -8.92
C GLY A 62 -14.15 -7.31 -7.69
N THR A 63 -13.46 -8.32 -7.16
CA THR A 63 -12.65 -8.20 -5.94
C THR A 63 -11.17 -8.22 -6.31
N PRO A 64 -10.36 -7.24 -5.89
CA PRO A 64 -8.91 -7.30 -6.05
C PRO A 64 -8.29 -8.49 -5.32
N PHE A 65 -7.16 -8.97 -5.84
CA PHE A 65 -6.31 -9.96 -5.18
C PHE A 65 -5.43 -9.29 -4.14
N SER A 66 -5.14 -10.02 -3.05
CA SER A 66 -4.21 -9.62 -2.00
C SER A 66 -4.56 -8.28 -1.32
N GLU A 67 -5.84 -7.94 -1.22
CA GLU A 67 -6.28 -6.81 -0.42
C GLU A 67 -5.90 -7.01 1.05
N SER A 68 -5.32 -6.01 1.70
CA SER A 68 -5.08 -6.04 3.14
C SER A 68 -6.11 -5.20 3.90
N CYS A 69 -6.30 -3.95 3.48
CA CYS A 69 -7.04 -2.93 4.22
C CYS A 69 -8.41 -2.59 3.61
N ALA A 70 -8.65 -2.92 2.33
CA ALA A 70 -9.91 -2.63 1.63
C ALA A 70 -10.88 -3.83 1.50
N LYS A 71 -10.57 -4.97 2.14
CA LYS A 71 -11.29 -6.26 2.01
C LYS A 71 -12.81 -6.13 2.12
N GLU A 72 -13.29 -5.51 3.20
CA GLU A 72 -14.72 -5.43 3.53
C GLU A 72 -15.43 -4.21 2.93
N ASN A 73 -14.72 -3.36 2.19
CA ASN A 73 -15.29 -2.13 1.62
C ASN A 73 -15.64 -2.32 0.14
N SER A 74 -16.74 -1.71 -0.31
CA SER A 74 -17.09 -1.64 -1.73
C SER A 74 -16.22 -0.65 -2.49
N TRP A 75 -15.74 0.40 -1.82
CA TRP A 75 -14.84 1.40 -2.39
C TRP A 75 -13.40 0.94 -2.26
N LYS A 76 -12.97 0.14 -3.23
CA LYS A 76 -11.72 -0.60 -3.19
C LYS A 76 -10.48 0.27 -3.27
N TYR A 77 -10.50 1.28 -4.14
CA TYR A 77 -9.35 2.16 -4.34
C TYR A 77 -9.69 3.63 -4.12
N THR A 78 -8.71 4.39 -3.67
CA THR A 78 -8.80 5.83 -3.41
C THR A 78 -7.60 6.58 -3.96
N PHE A 79 -7.78 7.82 -4.40
CA PHE A 79 -6.71 8.70 -4.85
C PHE A 79 -7.08 10.17 -4.66
N ASN A 80 -6.09 11.06 -4.64
CA ASN A 80 -6.32 12.50 -4.55
C ASN A 80 -6.63 13.06 -5.94
N GLY A 81 -7.89 13.39 -6.21
CA GLY A 81 -8.35 13.93 -7.49
C GLY A 81 -7.99 15.40 -7.74
N ALA A 82 -7.44 16.12 -6.75
CA ALA A 82 -7.07 17.52 -6.92
C ALA A 82 -5.71 17.70 -7.60
N THR A 83 -4.82 16.70 -7.54
CA THR A 83 -3.48 16.81 -8.15
C THR A 83 -3.51 16.59 -9.66
N PRO A 84 -2.50 17.06 -10.42
CA PRO A 84 -2.39 16.77 -11.85
C PRO A 84 -2.40 15.26 -12.16
N GLU A 85 -1.68 14.46 -11.37
CA GLU A 85 -1.64 13.00 -11.51
C GLU A 85 -3.00 12.37 -11.22
N GLY A 86 -3.68 12.85 -10.17
CA GLY A 86 -5.03 12.42 -9.83
C GLY A 86 -6.05 12.70 -10.93
N LYS A 87 -5.96 13.87 -11.59
CA LYS A 87 -6.82 14.21 -12.74
C LYS A 87 -6.55 13.31 -13.95
N ASN A 88 -5.31 12.91 -14.17
CA ASN A 88 -4.95 11.94 -15.22
C ASN A 88 -5.54 10.55 -14.91
N ILE A 89 -5.38 10.08 -13.66
CA ILE A 89 -5.97 8.81 -13.18
C ILE A 89 -7.49 8.84 -13.34
N LEU A 90 -8.14 9.92 -12.90
CA LEU A 90 -9.59 10.11 -13.03
C LEU A 90 -10.04 10.03 -14.49
N SER A 91 -9.32 10.68 -15.40
CA SER A 91 -9.63 10.65 -16.83
C SER A 91 -9.57 9.23 -17.41
N ILE A 92 -8.56 8.45 -17.03
CA ILE A 92 -8.42 7.04 -17.45
C ILE A 92 -9.59 6.20 -16.90
N LEU A 93 -9.91 6.35 -15.62
CA LEU A 93 -10.98 5.58 -14.97
C LEU A 93 -12.36 5.89 -15.58
N LEU A 94 -12.66 7.17 -15.82
CA LEU A 94 -13.92 7.58 -16.45
C LEU A 94 -14.01 7.07 -17.89
N ALA A 95 -12.94 7.19 -18.67
CA ALA A 95 -12.90 6.65 -20.03
C ALA A 95 -13.11 5.13 -20.05
N ALA A 96 -12.47 4.40 -19.13
CA ALA A 96 -12.65 2.95 -19.00
C ALA A 96 -14.07 2.57 -18.58
N GLN A 97 -14.65 3.29 -17.61
CA GLN A 97 -16.03 3.07 -17.14
C GLN A 97 -17.04 3.29 -18.26
N MET A 98 -16.93 4.41 -18.98
CA MET A 98 -17.85 4.75 -20.08
C MET A 98 -17.74 3.81 -21.27
N SER A 99 -16.54 3.28 -21.54
CA SER A 99 -16.29 2.35 -22.64
C SER A 99 -16.49 0.88 -22.28
N GLY A 100 -16.73 0.56 -21.00
CA GLY A 100 -16.83 -0.81 -20.50
C GLY A 100 -15.54 -1.62 -20.67
N LYS A 101 -14.38 -0.96 -20.80
CA LYS A 101 -13.10 -1.63 -21.02
C LYS A 101 -12.57 -2.22 -19.71
N THR A 102 -11.86 -3.33 -19.84
CA THR A 102 -11.07 -3.92 -18.75
C THR A 102 -9.91 -3.00 -18.41
N VAL A 103 -9.64 -2.83 -17.12
CA VAL A 103 -8.48 -2.10 -16.59
C VAL A 103 -7.64 -3.03 -15.73
N GLY A 104 -6.34 -2.72 -15.67
CA GLY A 104 -5.47 -3.18 -14.59
C GLY A 104 -5.29 -2.07 -13.56
N ILE A 105 -5.43 -2.39 -12.28
CA ILE A 105 -5.21 -1.47 -11.16
C ILE A 105 -4.25 -2.12 -10.17
N ARG A 106 -3.32 -1.31 -9.65
CA ARG A 106 -2.46 -1.69 -8.52
C ARG A 106 -2.57 -0.66 -7.41
N GLY A 107 -2.65 -1.13 -6.18
CA GLY A 107 -2.60 -0.29 -5.00
C GLY A 107 -1.20 -0.12 -4.40
N LEU A 108 -1.15 0.53 -3.24
CA LEU A 108 0.05 0.79 -2.45
C LEU A 108 0.11 -0.03 -1.15
N ASP A 109 -0.87 -0.91 -0.90
CA ASP A 109 -1.07 -1.62 0.37
C ASP A 109 -1.24 -0.69 1.57
N LYS A 110 -1.84 0.48 1.33
CA LYS A 110 -2.02 1.56 2.30
C LYS A 110 -3.43 2.10 2.17
N CYS A 111 -4.11 2.34 3.28
CA CYS A 111 -5.41 3.00 3.32
C CYS A 111 -5.28 4.34 4.04
N THR A 112 -4.46 5.25 3.50
CA THR A 112 -4.12 6.51 4.19
C THR A 112 -5.02 7.67 3.77
N LEU A 113 -5.48 7.70 2.52
CA LEU A 113 -6.35 8.77 2.03
C LEU A 113 -7.81 8.58 2.49
N ALA A 114 -8.26 7.33 2.60
CA ALA A 114 -9.59 7.00 3.11
C ALA A 114 -9.55 5.65 3.86
N ALA A 115 -10.17 5.61 5.04
CA ALA A 115 -10.23 4.39 5.84
C ALA A 115 -10.94 3.26 5.07
N GLY A 116 -10.30 2.09 5.00
CA GLY A 116 -10.85 0.93 4.30
C GLY A 116 -10.86 1.03 2.79
N SER A 117 -10.12 1.96 2.18
CA SER A 117 -9.97 2.09 0.72
C SER A 117 -8.49 2.24 0.39
N GLU A 118 -7.96 1.40 -0.50
CA GLU A 118 -6.53 1.34 -0.74
C GLU A 118 -6.06 2.47 -1.67
N ASP A 119 -4.97 3.14 -1.30
CA ASP A 119 -4.36 4.20 -2.06
C ASP A 119 -3.88 3.63 -3.43
N LEU A 120 -4.45 4.17 -4.50
CA LEU A 120 -4.20 3.73 -5.86
C LEU A 120 -2.80 4.17 -6.31
N ARG A 121 -2.02 3.22 -6.82
CA ARG A 121 -0.68 3.49 -7.38
C ARG A 121 -0.76 3.91 -8.84
N HIS A 122 -1.46 3.12 -9.65
CA HIS A 122 -1.67 3.40 -11.07
C HIS A 122 -2.84 2.59 -11.62
N VAL A 123 -3.32 3.02 -12.79
CA VAL A 123 -4.35 2.36 -13.59
C VAL A 123 -3.94 2.39 -15.06
N TYR A 124 -4.29 1.35 -15.80
CA TYR A 124 -4.15 1.31 -17.25
C TYR A 124 -5.35 0.59 -17.89
N ILE A 125 -5.67 0.95 -19.12
CA ILE A 125 -6.71 0.27 -19.90
C ILE A 125 -6.07 -0.94 -20.57
N GLU A 126 -6.64 -2.13 -20.35
CA GLU A 126 -6.20 -3.36 -20.99
C GLU A 126 -6.71 -3.37 -22.44
N THR A 127 -5.80 -3.34 -23.40
CA THR A 127 -6.11 -3.46 -24.82
C THR A 127 -5.92 -4.91 -25.28
N PRO A 128 -6.86 -5.49 -26.04
CA PRO A 128 -6.65 -6.79 -26.68
C PRO A 128 -5.36 -6.77 -27.50
N LYS A 129 -4.60 -7.87 -27.46
CA LYS A 129 -3.44 -8.08 -28.34
C LYS A 129 -3.88 -8.30 -29.78
#